data_AF-A0A101WM08-F1
#
_entry.id   AF-A0A101WM08-F1
#
_cell.length_a   1.000
_cell.length_b   1.000
_cell.length_c   1.000
_cell.angle_alpha   90.00
_cell.angle_beta   90.00
_cell.angle_gamma   90.00
#
_symmetry.space_group_name_H-M   'P 1'
#
loop_
_entity.id
_entity.type
_entity.pdbx_description
1 polymer ?
#
loop_
_entity_poly.entity_id
_entity_poly.type
_entity_poly.pdbx_seq_one_letter_code
_entity_poly.pdbx_strand_id
1 'polypeptide(L)'
;MVGAESLQVKINYYAMAVAILAECSVETAFEKLQCDHPDRIKSFLSPEDVEDMRKFRNEGMSYHEIARLYDAPWTTIHGRIRPREGRAAK
;
A
#
# COMPACT_ATOMS: atom_id res chain seq x y z
N MET A 1 -21.41 2.96 -27.94
CA MET A 1 -20.92 3.01 -26.53
C MET A 1 -20.32 1.69 -26.03
N VAL A 2 -20.21 0.62 -26.84
CA VAL A 2 -19.73 -0.71 -26.41
C VAL A 2 -18.20 -0.78 -26.19
N GLY A 3 -17.42 0.14 -26.78
CA GLY A 3 -15.96 0.10 -26.73
C GLY A 3 -15.34 0.47 -25.38
N ALA A 4 -15.97 1.36 -24.62
CA ALA A 4 -15.44 1.84 -23.34
C ALA A 4 -15.55 0.78 -22.23
N GLU A 5 -16.67 0.06 -22.17
CA GLU A 5 -16.87 -1.03 -21.19
C GLU A 5 -15.88 -2.18 -21.41
N SER A 6 -15.61 -2.54 -22.67
CA SER A 6 -14.62 -3.57 -23.00
C SER A 6 -13.21 -3.20 -22.54
N LEU A 7 -12.85 -1.91 -22.62
CA LEU A 7 -11.54 -1.42 -22.16
C LEU A 7 -11.42 -1.48 -20.64
N GLN A 8 -12.47 -1.07 -19.92
CA GLN A 8 -12.50 -1.11 -18.45
C GLN A 8 -12.32 -2.54 -17.93
N VAL A 9 -13.01 -3.52 -18.54
CA VAL A 9 -12.88 -4.94 -18.17
C VAL A 9 -11.45 -5.42 -18.39
N LYS A 10 -10.80 -5.06 -19.50
CA LYS A 10 -9.41 -5.42 -19.77
C LYS A 10 -8.44 -4.82 -18.74
N ILE A 11 -8.64 -3.56 -18.37
CA ILE A 11 -7.82 -2.90 -17.35
C ILE A 11 -7.94 -3.63 -16.01
N ASN A 12 -9.14 -4.04 -15.61
CA ASN A 12 -9.35 -4.79 -14.38
C ASN A 12 -8.61 -6.14 -14.39
N TYR A 13 -8.67 -6.89 -15.50
CA TYR A 13 -7.90 -8.14 -15.65
C TYR A 13 -6.40 -7.91 -15.61
N TYR A 14 -5.90 -6.84 -16.25
CA TYR A 14 -4.47 -6.51 -16.18
C TYR A 14 -4.05 -6.10 -14.77
N ALA A 15 -4.88 -5.36 -14.03
CA ALA A 15 -4.57 -4.98 -12.65
C ALA A 15 -4.45 -6.22 -11.76
N MET A 16 -5.36 -7.18 -11.93
CA MET A 16 -5.26 -8.47 -11.24
C MET A 16 -3.98 -9.24 -11.62
N ALA A 17 -3.63 -9.31 -12.91
CA ALA A 17 -2.42 -10.00 -13.34
C ALA A 17 -1.16 -9.35 -12.75
N VAL A 18 -1.09 -8.02 -12.74
CA VAL A 18 0.02 -7.27 -12.13
C VAL A 18 0.07 -7.51 -10.62
N ALA A 19 -1.06 -7.47 -9.92
CA ALA A 19 -1.12 -7.73 -8.47
C ALA A 19 -0.55 -9.10 -8.11
N ILE A 20 -0.89 -10.13 -8.88
CA ILE A 20 -0.38 -11.50 -8.69
C ILE A 20 1.11 -11.57 -9.01
N LEU A 21 1.53 -11.07 -10.18
CA LEU A 21 2.92 -11.20 -10.65
C LEU A 21 3.91 -10.34 -9.88
N ALA A 22 3.47 -9.19 -9.37
CA ALA A 22 4.29 -8.26 -8.59
C ALA A 22 4.09 -8.41 -7.08
N GLU A 23 3.27 -9.39 -6.64
CA GLU A 23 2.93 -9.63 -5.23
C GLU A 23 2.57 -8.34 -4.49
N CYS A 24 1.61 -7.59 -5.03
CA CYS A 24 1.18 -6.32 -4.46
C CYS A 24 -0.34 -6.20 -4.36
N SER A 25 -0.83 -5.18 -3.64
CA SER A 25 -2.27 -4.90 -3.58
C SER A 25 -2.84 -4.54 -4.96
N VAL A 26 -4.15 -4.71 -5.13
CA VAL A 26 -4.84 -4.40 -6.39
C VAL A 26 -4.76 -2.89 -6.67
N GLU A 27 -4.86 -2.05 -5.65
CA GLU A 27 -4.71 -0.59 -5.73
C GLU A 27 -3.32 -0.21 -6.25
N THR A 28 -2.27 -0.82 -5.70
CA THR A 28 -0.88 -0.63 -6.15
C THR A 28 -0.71 -1.08 -7.61
N ALA A 29 -1.39 -2.15 -8.01
CA ALA A 29 -1.36 -2.65 -9.38
C ALA A 29 -2.04 -1.70 -10.37
N PHE A 30 -3.16 -1.08 -9.99
CA PHE A 30 -3.79 -0.02 -10.78
C PHE A 30 -2.87 1.19 -10.95
N GLU A 31 -2.21 1.65 -9.87
CA GLU A 31 -1.25 2.75 -9.94
C GLU A 31 -0.06 2.40 -10.86
N LYS A 32 0.45 1.17 -10.80
CA LYS A 32 1.51 0.69 -11.70
C LYS A 32 1.08 0.72 -13.16
N LEU A 33 -0.14 0.28 -13.47
CA LEU A 33 -0.64 0.27 -14.86
C LEU A 33 -0.82 1.67 -15.47
N GLN A 34 -1.06 2.67 -14.64
CA GLN A 34 -1.33 4.04 -15.07
C GLN A 34 -0.08 4.94 -15.03
N CYS A 35 1.07 4.42 -14.59
CA CYS A 35 2.30 5.17 -14.43
C CYS A 35 3.32 4.81 -15.52
N ASP A 36 4.01 5.82 -16.06
CA ASP A 36 5.12 5.62 -17.02
C ASP A 36 6.34 4.93 -16.39
N HIS A 37 6.45 4.97 -15.05
CA HIS A 37 7.55 4.40 -14.27
C HIS A 37 7.02 3.47 -13.15
N PRO A 38 6.46 2.31 -13.51
CA PRO A 38 5.82 1.39 -12.56
C PRO A 38 6.77 0.80 -11.51
N ASP A 39 8.07 0.79 -11.79
CA ASP A 39 9.14 0.38 -10.87
C ASP A 39 9.26 1.29 -9.64
N ARG A 40 8.79 2.54 -9.73
CA ARG A 40 8.84 3.53 -8.64
C ARG A 40 7.61 3.50 -7.74
N ILE A 41 6.54 2.86 -8.18
CA ILE A 41 5.35 2.63 -7.36
C ILE A 41 5.68 1.54 -6.35
N LYS A 42 5.76 1.94 -5.07
CA LYS A 42 5.94 1.04 -3.91
C LYS A 42 4.58 0.87 -3.23
N SER A 43 4.39 -0.21 -2.47
CA SER A 43 3.18 -0.32 -1.64
C SER A 43 3.07 0.92 -0.75
N PHE A 44 2.07 1.73 -1.06
CA PHE A 44 1.90 3.02 -0.42
C PHE A 44 1.04 2.79 0.82
N LEU A 45 1.67 2.74 1.99
CA LEU A 45 0.95 2.89 3.25
C LEU A 45 0.49 4.34 3.33
N SER A 46 -0.81 4.55 3.15
CA SER A 46 -1.49 5.84 3.20
C SER A 46 -1.49 6.43 4.61
N PRO A 47 -1.80 7.73 4.78
CA PRO A 47 -2.00 8.30 6.10
C PRO A 47 -3.08 7.58 6.92
N GLU A 48 -4.17 7.16 6.27
CA GLU A 48 -5.27 6.39 6.88
C GLU A 48 -4.79 5.02 7.38
N ASP A 49 -3.95 4.34 6.60
CA ASP A 49 -3.31 3.09 7.04
C ASP A 49 -2.47 3.30 8.30
N VAL A 50 -1.77 4.43 8.40
CA VAL A 50 -0.97 4.76 9.61
C VAL A 50 -1.87 5.02 10.82
N GLU A 51 -3.04 5.63 10.63
CA GLU A 51 -4.02 5.80 11.69
C GLU A 51 -4.57 4.46 12.17
N ASP A 52 -4.91 3.55 11.25
CA ASP A 52 -5.40 2.22 11.59
C ASP A 52 -4.31 1.36 12.26
N MET A 53 -3.06 1.43 11.79
CA MET A 53 -1.91 0.83 12.47
C MET A 53 -1.76 1.32 13.92
N ARG A 54 -2.02 2.61 14.19
CA ARG A 54 -2.02 3.15 15.55
C ARG A 54 -3.17 2.60 16.39
N LYS A 55 -4.37 2.46 15.81
CA LYS A 55 -5.52 1.84 16.49
C LYS A 55 -5.22 0.39 16.87
N PHE A 56 -4.75 -0.43 15.92
CA PHE A 56 -4.37 -1.81 16.20
C PHE A 56 -3.28 -1.91 17.26
N ARG A 57 -2.33 -0.98 17.26
CA ARG A 57 -1.29 -0.93 18.30
C ARG A 57 -1.87 -0.63 19.68
N ASN A 58 -2.84 0.28 19.76
CA ASN A 58 -3.54 0.61 20.99
C ASN A 58 -4.44 -0.53 21.50
N GLU A 59 -4.96 -1.35 20.60
CA GLU A 59 -5.72 -2.58 20.90
C GLU A 59 -4.82 -3.74 21.37
N GLY A 60 -3.49 -3.56 21.40
CA GLY A 60 -2.54 -4.53 21.92
C GLY A 60 -1.86 -5.40 20.86
N MET A 61 -2.15 -5.17 19.57
CA MET A 61 -1.55 -5.92 18.47
C MET A 61 -0.04 -5.63 18.36
N SER A 62 0.76 -6.66 18.11
CA SER A 62 2.21 -6.52 17.94
C SER A 62 2.58 -5.92 16.59
N TYR A 63 3.75 -5.27 16.49
CA TYR A 63 4.24 -4.75 15.22
C TYR A 63 4.38 -5.82 14.13
N HIS A 64 4.64 -7.08 14.51
CA HIS A 64 4.73 -8.20 13.57
C HIS A 64 3.36 -8.63 13.04
N GLU A 65 2.31 -8.55 13.84
CA GLU A 65 0.95 -8.84 13.40
C GLU A 65 0.44 -7.75 12.46
N ILE A 66 0.68 -6.48 12.81
CA ILE A 66 0.34 -5.34 11.97
C ILE A 66 1.13 -5.40 10.64
N ALA A 67 2.41 -5.75 10.70
CA ALA A 67 3.25 -5.98 9.51
C ALA A 67 2.67 -7.01 8.55
N ARG A 68 2.12 -8.10 9.08
CA ARG A 68 1.45 -9.13 8.26
C ARG A 68 0.16 -8.62 7.63
N LEU A 69 -0.63 -7.80 8.35
CA LEU A 69 -1.87 -7.22 7.81
C LEU A 69 -1.62 -6.33 6.60
N TYR A 70 -0.53 -5.57 6.62
CA TYR A 70 -0.18 -4.59 5.58
C TYR A 70 0.89 -5.08 4.60
N ASP A 71 1.26 -6.36 4.68
CA ASP A 71 2.34 -6.97 3.90
C ASP A 71 3.60 -6.08 3.83
N ALA A 72 4.03 -5.61 5.00
CA ALA A 72 5.12 -4.67 5.13
C ALA A 72 6.13 -5.14 6.19
N PRO A 73 7.43 -4.81 6.05
CA PRO A 73 8.40 -5.10 7.10
C PRO A 73 8.00 -4.48 8.45
N TRP A 74 8.17 -5.22 9.54
CA TRP A 74 7.86 -4.72 10.89
C TRP A 74 8.62 -3.42 11.23
N THR A 75 9.81 -3.23 10.66
CA THR A 75 10.60 -2.00 10.77
C THR A 75 9.92 -0.81 10.09
N THR A 76 9.27 -1.02 8.94
CA THR A 76 8.45 -0.03 8.25
C THR A 76 7.28 0.38 9.13
N ILE A 77 6.55 -0.59 9.68
CA ILE A 77 5.42 -0.35 10.58
C ILE A 77 5.87 0.44 11.81
N HIS A 78 6.93 -0.02 12.49
CA HIS A 78 7.48 0.66 13.66
C HIS A 78 7.88 2.12 13.35
N GLY A 79 8.55 2.35 12.22
CA GLY A 79 8.97 3.70 11.79
C GLY A 79 7.82 4.62 11.39
N ARG A 80 6.67 4.08 10.97
CA ARG A 80 5.46 4.84 10.61
C ARG A 80 4.59 5.17 11.81
N ILE A 81 4.42 4.21 12.74
CA ILE A 81 3.62 4.40 13.95
C ILE A 81 4.31 5.35 14.91
N ARG A 82 5.63 5.23 15.10
CA ARG A 82 6.36 6.03 16.08
C ARG A 82 6.49 7.48 15.59
N PRO A 83 6.10 8.48 16.39
CA PRO A 83 6.35 9.88 16.03
C PRO A 83 7.87 10.10 15.87
N ARG A 84 8.27 10.84 14.84
CA ARG A 84 9.63 11.38 14.74
C ARG A 84 9.78 12.44 15.84
N GLU A 85 10.11 12.02 17.06
CA GLU A 85 10.67 12.94 18.03
C GLU A 85 12.02 13.45 17.50
N GLY A 86 12.11 14.75 17.21
CA GLY A 86 13.37 15.42 16.91
C GLY A 86 13.75 15.56 15.43
N ARG A 87 13.02 16.41 14.70
CA ARG A 87 13.69 17.48 13.94
C ARG A 87 13.17 18.81 14.46
N ALA A 88 13.59 19.16 15.68
CA ALA A 88 13.69 20.57 16.02
C ALA A 88 14.65 21.18 14.99
N ALA A 89 14.15 22.16 14.25
CA ALA A 89 14.95 22.97 13.35
C ALA A 89 16.24 23.39 14.07
N LYS A 90 17.38 23.10 13.45
CA LYS A 90 18.66 23.68 13.81
C LYS A 90 19.09 24.55 12.64
#